data_AF-A0A2N1N6Q9-F1
#
_entry.id   AF-A0A2N1N6Q9-F1
#
_cell.length_a   1.000
_cell.length_b   1.000
_cell.length_c   1.000
_cell.angle_alpha   90.00
_cell.angle_beta   90.00
_cell.angle_gamma   90.00
#
_symmetry.space_group_name_H-M   'P 1'
#
loop_
_entity.id
_entity.type
_entity.pdbx_description
1 polymer ?
#
loop_
_entity_poly.entity_id
_entity_poly.type
_entity_poly.pdbx_seq_one_letter_code
_entity_poly.pdbx_strand_id
1 'polypeptide(L)'
;MSEVYQPFKRRFSPEDSFFTLGNLELRFDWLKKHSRIQIDNAQKVFNEELNSLINANPIVCCLPPWCSRRPLTFYSTLDYEIHYNTSHRHICQECGKLFPSERWLNLHFAEFHDIMAQMRKEKGEKIH
;
A
#
# COMPACT_ATOMS: atom_id res chain seq x y z
N MET A 1 12.03 -20.92 10.36
CA MET A 1 13.06 -20.62 9.36
C MET A 1 12.50 -19.51 8.48
N SER A 2 12.96 -18.28 8.67
CA SER A 2 12.53 -17.13 7.87
C SER A 2 13.12 -17.26 6.47
N GLU A 3 12.26 -17.22 5.45
CA GLU A 3 12.70 -17.15 4.05
C GLU A 3 13.51 -15.85 3.87
N VAL A 4 14.81 -16.01 3.63
CA VAL A 4 15.70 -14.88 3.29
C VAL A 4 15.21 -14.30 1.97
N TYR A 5 14.85 -13.01 1.96
CA TYR A 5 14.38 -12.33 0.76
C TYR A 5 15.38 -12.50 -0.40
N GLN A 6 14.91 -13.09 -1.50
CA GLN A 6 15.70 -13.26 -2.73
C GLN A 6 15.15 -12.36 -3.83
N PRO A 7 15.85 -11.27 -4.20
CA PRO A 7 15.39 -10.39 -5.26
C PRO A 7 15.44 -11.10 -6.62
N PHE A 8 14.36 -10.99 -7.40
CA PHE A 8 14.28 -11.50 -8.76
C PHE A 8 14.15 -10.36 -9.77
N LYS A 9 14.89 -10.44 -10.89
CA LYS A 9 14.82 -9.45 -11.96
C LYS A 9 13.56 -9.68 -12.81
N ARG A 10 12.57 -8.81 -12.65
CA ARG A 10 11.41 -8.76 -13.55
C ARG A 10 11.83 -8.16 -14.89
N ARG A 11 11.56 -8.88 -15.98
CA ARG A 11 11.75 -8.41 -17.37
C ARG A 11 10.35 -8.13 -17.94
N PHE A 12 10.17 -6.95 -18.51
CA PHE A 12 8.92 -6.53 -19.13
C PHE A 12 9.15 -6.29 -20.64
N SER A 13 8.17 -6.64 -21.46
CA SER A 13 8.17 -6.30 -22.90
C SER A 13 7.92 -4.80 -23.08
N PRO A 14 8.37 -4.16 -24.16
CA PRO A 14 7.99 -2.78 -24.46
C PRO A 14 6.46 -2.56 -24.52
N GLU A 15 5.69 -3.58 -24.90
CA GLU A 15 4.24 -3.56 -25.00
C GLU A 15 3.53 -4.02 -23.72
N ASP A 16 4.27 -4.23 -22.63
CA ASP A 16 3.71 -4.72 -21.38
C ASP A 16 2.74 -3.70 -20.74
N SER A 17 1.64 -4.21 -20.19
CA SER A 17 0.64 -3.41 -19.46
C SER A 17 1.25 -2.54 -18.35
N PHE A 18 2.38 -2.96 -17.77
CA PHE A 18 3.16 -2.18 -16.81
C PHE A 18 3.44 -0.74 -17.28
N PHE A 19 3.69 -0.53 -18.58
CA PHE A 19 4.05 0.78 -19.12
C PHE A 19 2.85 1.64 -19.54
N THR A 20 1.62 1.12 -19.52
CA THR A 20 0.43 1.79 -20.08
C THR A 20 0.14 3.16 -19.46
N LEU A 21 0.12 3.25 -18.11
CA LEU A 21 -0.12 4.51 -17.39
C LEU A 21 0.96 5.55 -17.69
N GLY A 22 2.24 5.13 -17.67
CA GLY A 22 3.36 6.02 -17.97
C GLY A 22 3.37 6.48 -19.43
N ASN A 23 3.04 5.58 -20.37
CA ASN A 23 2.91 5.93 -21.78
C ASN A 23 1.78 6.95 -22.01
N LEU A 24 0.66 6.80 -21.31
CA LEU A 24 -0.46 7.75 -21.37
C LEU A 24 -0.05 9.14 -20.85
N GLU A 25 0.64 9.20 -19.70
CA GLU A 25 1.16 10.44 -19.13
C GLU A 25 2.15 11.14 -20.05
N LEU A 26 3.14 10.40 -20.58
CA LEU A 26 4.11 10.93 -21.54
C LEU A 26 3.46 11.45 -22.82
N ARG A 27 2.45 10.73 -23.34
CA ARG A 27 1.69 11.14 -24.52
C ARG A 27 0.95 12.45 -24.28
N PHE A 28 0.31 12.59 -23.11
CA PHE A 28 -0.39 13.83 -22.74
C PHE A 28 0.58 15.00 -22.60
N ASP A 29 1.71 14.79 -21.93
CA ASP A 29 2.77 15.79 -21.78
C ASP A 29 3.35 16.24 -23.12
N TRP A 30 3.56 15.28 -24.03
CA TRP A 30 4.03 15.58 -25.39
C TRP A 30 3.01 16.43 -26.15
N LEU A 31 1.73 16.07 -26.10
CA LEU A 31 0.63 16.83 -26.72
C LEU A 31 0.55 18.24 -26.15
N LYS A 32 0.63 18.39 -24.82
CA LYS A 32 0.58 19.69 -24.15
C LYS A 32 1.73 20.61 -24.57
N LYS A 33 2.93 20.06 -24.78
CA LYS A 33 4.14 20.83 -25.14
C LYS A 33 4.26 21.12 -26.64
N HIS A 34 3.83 20.20 -27.49
CA HIS A 34 4.17 20.22 -28.92
C HIS A 34 2.97 20.30 -29.86
N SER A 35 1.73 20.14 -29.37
CA SER A 35 0.55 20.28 -30.20
C SER A 35 -0.02 21.71 -30.11
N ARG A 36 -0.36 22.32 -31.26
CA ARG A 36 -1.16 23.56 -31.32
C ARG A 36 -2.67 23.30 -31.08
N ILE A 37 -3.01 22.12 -30.58
CA ILE A 37 -4.40 21.66 -30.39
C ILE A 37 -4.95 22.30 -29.12
N GLN A 38 -6.26 22.59 -29.11
CA GLN A 38 -6.95 23.09 -27.91
C GLN A 38 -6.84 22.05 -26.78
N ILE A 39 -6.10 22.40 -25.73
CA ILE A 39 -5.71 21.53 -24.62
C ILE A 39 -6.93 20.98 -23.86
N ASP A 40 -8.04 21.71 -23.86
CA ASP A 40 -9.26 21.33 -23.14
C ASP A 40 -9.86 20.00 -23.61
N ASN A 41 -9.76 19.69 -24.91
CA ASN A 41 -10.22 18.40 -25.46
C ASN A 41 -9.22 17.28 -25.14
N ALA A 42 -7.91 17.58 -25.16
CA ALA A 42 -6.86 16.62 -24.84
C ALA A 42 -6.90 16.19 -23.36
N GLN A 43 -7.20 17.12 -22.45
CA GLN A 43 -7.30 16.82 -21.03
C GLN A 43 -8.52 15.96 -20.69
N LYS A 44 -9.66 16.17 -21.37
CA LYS A 44 -10.84 15.30 -21.23
C LYS A 44 -10.54 13.88 -21.67
N VAL A 45 -9.98 13.70 -22.87
CA VAL A 45 -9.60 12.38 -23.41
C VAL A 45 -8.58 11.68 -22.51
N PHE A 46 -7.58 12.42 -22.01
CA PHE A 46 -6.62 11.88 -21.05
C PHE A 46 -7.30 11.37 -19.77
N ASN A 47 -8.20 12.15 -19.18
CA ASN A 47 -8.91 11.75 -17.96
C ASN A 47 -9.81 10.53 -18.20
N GLU A 48 -10.47 10.44 -19.34
CA GLU A 48 -11.30 9.28 -19.72
C GLU A 48 -10.46 8.01 -19.85
N GLU A 49 -9.33 8.06 -20.57
CA GLU A 49 -8.42 6.93 -20.70
C GLU A 49 -7.77 6.54 -19.35
N LEU A 50 -7.36 7.53 -18.56
CA LEU A 50 -6.78 7.32 -17.22
C LEU A 50 -7.78 6.61 -16.31
N ASN A 51 -9.03 7.06 -16.29
CA ASN A 51 -10.09 6.40 -15.52
C ASN A 51 -10.35 4.97 -16.02
N SER A 52 -10.33 4.73 -17.34
CA SER A 52 -10.46 3.39 -17.89
C SER A 52 -9.34 2.45 -17.44
N LEU A 53 -8.08 2.91 -17.46
CA LEU A 53 -6.92 2.13 -17.03
C LEU A 53 -6.93 1.83 -15.53
N ILE A 54 -7.29 2.81 -14.70
CA ILE A 54 -7.42 2.63 -13.24
C ILE A 54 -8.54 1.64 -12.93
N ASN A 55 -9.67 1.72 -13.64
CA ASN A 55 -10.78 0.80 -13.45
C ASN A 55 -10.47 -0.63 -13.93
N ALA A 56 -9.57 -0.79 -14.92
CA ALA A 56 -9.13 -2.10 -15.39
C ALA A 56 -8.20 -2.81 -14.40
N ASN A 57 -7.42 -2.05 -13.62
CA ASN A 57 -6.46 -2.58 -12.65
C ASN A 57 -6.75 -2.05 -11.23
N PRO A 58 -7.84 -2.50 -10.59
CA PRO A 58 -8.18 -2.04 -9.26
C PRO A 58 -7.18 -2.55 -8.21
N ILE A 59 -7.01 -1.77 -7.15
CA ILE A 59 -6.18 -2.12 -6.00
C ILE A 59 -6.97 -3.08 -5.13
N VAL A 60 -6.43 -4.27 -4.87
CA VAL A 60 -7.08 -5.27 -4.00
C VAL A 60 -6.29 -5.38 -2.69
N CYS A 61 -6.93 -5.06 -1.58
CA CYS A 61 -6.37 -5.31 -0.26
C CYS A 61 -6.64 -6.75 0.16
N CYS A 62 -5.58 -7.50 0.47
CA CYS A 62 -5.63 -8.88 0.97
C CYS A 62 -4.92 -9.03 2.33
N LEU A 63 -4.66 -7.93 3.05
CA LEU A 63 -3.86 -7.94 4.26
C LEU A 63 -4.63 -8.52 5.46
N PRO A 64 -3.98 -9.29 6.34
CA PRO A 64 -4.60 -9.71 7.60
C PRO A 64 -4.89 -8.49 8.51
N PRO A 65 -5.82 -8.63 9.48
CA PRO A 65 -6.59 -9.83 9.82
C PRO A 65 -7.94 -9.99 9.11
N TRP A 66 -8.52 -8.94 8.50
CA TRP A 66 -9.84 -9.03 7.84
C TRP A 66 -9.78 -9.10 6.32
N CYS A 67 -8.94 -8.30 5.67
CA CYS A 67 -8.86 -8.27 4.21
C CYS A 67 -8.33 -9.60 3.64
N SER A 68 -7.62 -10.41 4.43
CA SER A 68 -7.22 -11.76 4.04
C SER A 68 -8.41 -12.74 3.92
N ARG A 69 -9.50 -12.53 4.67
CA ARG A 69 -10.72 -13.34 4.60
C ARG A 69 -11.77 -12.78 3.65
N ARG A 70 -11.80 -11.45 3.54
CA ARG A 70 -12.70 -10.72 2.65
C ARG A 70 -11.93 -9.62 1.94
N PRO A 71 -11.32 -9.92 0.78
CA PRO A 71 -10.59 -8.94 0.00
C PRO A 71 -11.47 -7.74 -0.35
N LEU A 72 -10.89 -6.54 -0.25
CA LEU A 72 -11.57 -5.30 -0.59
C LEU A 72 -10.92 -4.71 -1.84
N THR A 73 -11.76 -4.29 -2.79
CA THR A 73 -11.34 -3.72 -4.07
C THR A 73 -11.55 -2.22 -4.05
N PHE A 74 -10.52 -1.47 -4.45
CA PHE A 74 -10.48 -0.02 -4.50
C PHE A 74 -10.12 0.44 -5.92
N TYR A 75 -10.81 1.47 -6.39
CA TYR A 75 -10.56 2.10 -7.69
C TYR A 75 -9.82 3.44 -7.56
N SER A 76 -9.56 3.88 -6.33
CA SER A 76 -8.82 5.11 -6.02
C SER A 76 -7.70 4.79 -5.05
N THR A 77 -6.50 5.34 -5.32
CA THR A 77 -5.36 5.24 -4.41
C THR A 77 -5.67 5.87 -3.06
N LEU A 78 -6.38 7.00 -3.06
CA LEU A 78 -6.77 7.71 -1.84
C LEU A 78 -7.69 6.86 -0.95
N ASP A 79 -8.67 6.18 -1.54
CA ASP A 79 -9.59 5.31 -0.78
C ASP A 79 -8.84 4.14 -0.15
N TYR A 80 -7.90 3.54 -0.90
CA TYR A 80 -7.03 2.50 -0.38
C TYR A 80 -6.13 3.00 0.75
N GLU A 81 -5.54 4.19 0.64
CA GLU A 81 -4.70 4.78 1.69
C GLU A 81 -5.49 5.07 2.97
N ILE A 82 -6.70 5.62 2.85
CA ILE A 82 -7.60 5.86 4.00
C ILE A 82 -7.96 4.52 4.66
N HIS A 83 -8.31 3.52 3.85
CA HIS A 83 -8.55 2.17 4.33
C HIS A 83 -7.32 1.64 5.06
N TYR A 84 -6.14 1.64 4.44
CA TYR A 84 -4.91 1.14 5.05
C TYR A 84 -4.56 1.86 6.35
N ASN A 85 -4.72 3.18 6.41
CA ASN A 85 -4.40 3.97 7.60
C ASN A 85 -5.32 3.67 8.79
N THR A 86 -6.59 3.40 8.52
CA THR A 86 -7.58 3.07 9.57
C THR A 86 -7.53 1.61 9.95
N SER A 87 -7.17 0.75 9.00
CA SER A 87 -7.32 -0.70 9.08
C SER A 87 -6.02 -1.40 9.43
N HIS A 88 -4.94 -1.06 8.74
CA HIS A 88 -3.72 -1.86 8.77
C HIS A 88 -2.55 -1.18 9.47
N ARG A 89 -2.61 0.14 9.66
CA ARG A 89 -1.49 0.94 10.18
C ARG A 89 -1.04 0.53 11.58
N HIS A 90 -1.97 0.20 12.47
CA HIS A 90 -1.66 -0.08 13.88
C HIS A 90 -2.01 -1.53 14.26
N ILE A 91 -1.55 -2.48 13.46
CA ILE A 91 -1.67 -3.92 13.73
C ILE A 91 -0.39 -4.46 14.35
N CYS A 92 -0.53 -5.24 15.42
CA CYS A 92 0.51 -6.12 15.93
C CYS A 92 0.71 -7.31 14.98
N GLN A 93 1.87 -7.44 14.34
CA GLN A 93 2.13 -8.52 13.38
C GLN A 93 2.19 -9.91 14.03
N GLU A 94 2.57 -10.00 15.31
CA GLU A 94 2.69 -11.27 16.03
C GLU A 94 1.32 -11.83 16.45
N CYS A 95 0.42 -10.94 16.86
CA CYS A 95 -0.82 -11.28 17.53
C CYS A 95 -2.08 -10.91 16.74
N GLY A 96 -1.94 -10.14 15.65
CA GLY A 96 -3.03 -9.72 14.78
C GLY A 96 -4.01 -8.73 15.41
N LYS A 97 -3.69 -8.13 16.57
CA LYS A 97 -4.57 -7.17 17.26
C LYS A 97 -4.45 -5.77 16.67
N LEU A 98 -5.57 -5.08 16.59
CA LEU A 98 -5.69 -3.70 16.14
C LEU A 98 -5.66 -2.72 17.29
N PHE A 99 -5.01 -1.57 17.05
CA PHE A 99 -4.91 -0.50 18.03
C PHE A 99 -5.37 0.85 17.45
N PRO A 100 -6.02 1.72 18.24
CA PRO A 100 -6.49 3.02 17.74
C PRO A 100 -5.38 4.00 17.37
N SER A 101 -4.19 3.88 18.00
CA SER A 101 -3.05 4.74 17.73
C SER A 101 -1.72 4.00 17.87
N GLU A 102 -0.68 4.55 17.27
CA GLU A 102 0.69 4.07 17.39
C GLU A 102 1.15 3.96 18.85
N ARG A 103 0.75 4.90 19.73
CA ARG A 103 1.09 4.84 21.16
C ARG A 103 0.54 3.58 21.82
N TRP A 104 -0.69 3.19 21.49
CA TRP A 104 -1.31 1.96 22.03
C TRP A 104 -0.63 0.70 21.51
N LEU A 105 -0.25 0.69 20.23
CA LEU A 105 0.52 -0.40 19.64
C LEU A 105 1.90 -0.54 20.32
N ASN A 106 2.60 0.58 20.53
CA ASN A 106 3.91 0.59 21.18
C ASN A 106 3.85 0.13 22.64
N LEU A 107 2.83 0.56 23.39
CA LEU A 107 2.59 0.08 24.74
C LEU A 107 2.34 -1.43 24.75
N HIS A 108 1.51 -1.92 23.84
CA HIS A 108 1.25 -3.34 23.69
C HIS A 108 2.52 -4.16 23.41
N PHE A 109 3.41 -3.67 22.54
CA PHE A 109 4.71 -4.31 22.32
C PHE A 109 5.55 -4.37 23.60
N ALA A 110 5.63 -3.27 24.35
CA ALA A 110 6.41 -3.21 25.59
C ALA A 110 5.86 -4.15 26.68
N GLU A 111 4.54 -4.30 26.79
CA GLU A 111 3.93 -5.12 27.83
C GLU A 111 3.84 -6.61 27.48
N PHE A 112 3.58 -6.94 26.21
CA PHE A 112 3.25 -8.31 25.80
C PHE A 112 4.33 -8.99 24.95
N HIS A 113 5.13 -8.22 24.21
CA HIS A 113 6.14 -8.75 23.28
C HIS A 113 7.58 -8.40 23.68
N ASP A 114 7.81 -7.65 24.76
CA ASP A 114 9.16 -7.41 25.28
C ASP A 114 9.66 -8.64 26.06
N ILE A 115 10.19 -9.60 25.30
CA ILE A 115 10.82 -10.83 25.82
C ILE A 115 11.97 -10.47 26.78
N MET A 116 12.68 -9.36 26.54
CA MET A 116 13.78 -8.91 27.40
C MET A 116 13.25 -8.39 28.74
N ALA A 117 12.12 -7.67 28.75
CA ALA A 117 11.45 -7.28 30.00
C ALA A 117 10.96 -8.50 30.79
N GLN A 118 10.40 -9.51 30.11
CA GLN A 118 9.98 -10.76 30.76
C GLN A 118 11.17 -11.48 31.41
N MET A 119 12.29 -11.61 30.70
CA MET A 119 13.52 -12.21 31.25
C MET A 119 14.13 -11.41 32.42
N ARG A 120 14.09 -10.07 32.37
CA ARG A 120 14.52 -9.22 33.50
C ARG A 120 13.62 -9.41 34.72
N LYS A 121 12.30 -9.56 34.51
CA LYS A 121 11.33 -9.88 35.57
C LYS A 121 11.64 -11.21 36.26
N GLU A 122 11.93 -12.24 35.47
CA GLU A 122 12.28 -13.58 35.96
C GLU A 122 13.60 -13.57 36.75
N LYS A 123 14.53 -12.69 36.39
CA LYS A 123 15.78 -12.45 37.13
C LYS A 123 15.61 -11.59 38.38
N GLY A 124 14.40 -11.10 38.68
CA GLY A 124 14.12 -10.27 39.85
C GLY A 124 14.66 -8.83 39.74
N GLU A 125 15.00 -8.38 38.54
CA GLU A 125 15.43 -7.00 38.30
C GLU A 125 14.21 -6.07 38.32
N LYS A 126 14.35 -4.89 38.95
CA LYS A 126 13.27 -3.92 39.00
C LYS A 126 12.94 -3.41 37.61
N ILE A 127 11.71 -3.66 37.19
CA ILE A 127 11.09 -3.03 36.05
C ILE A 127 10.26 -1.90 36.67
N HIS A 128 10.87 -0.72 36.70
CA HIS A 128 10.46 0.52 37.37
C HIS A 128 10.89 0.74 38.84
#